data_AF-A0A847DHT4-F1
#
_entry.id   AF-A0A847DHT4-F1
#
_cell.length_a   1.000
_cell.length_b   1.000
_cell.length_c   1.000
_cell.angle_alpha   90.00
_cell.angle_beta   90.00
_cell.angle_gamma   90.00
#
_symmetry.space_group_name_H-M   'P 1'
#
loop_
_entity.id
_entity.type
_entity.pdbx_description
1 polymer ?
#
loop_
_entity_poly.entity_id
_entity_poly.type
_entity_poly.pdbx_seq_one_letter_code
_entity_poly.pdbx_strand_id
1 'polypeptide(L)'
;MQRSTILNFVRQFSRLIFEHGGHIVHGSHPSITPVLLEECKRHQEQGGRKDALMLAVSRLWSKNPNIVPLDEWRQTAIVYETPEVTGERSRDESLEQLRRWLVARCDAVVVVGGKWWHTLAGRAGIPLELGLAIERGLPCFLLGGLGGVAQDFVKNNPDILSRLKNGLDLESNRMLSTKENIESIAAEVCTQLERLPLVRGRGYDGASFRILSLDGGGLKGAFTAAALAAWEKQTGLRIVDHFDLIAGTSTGGILAIGIGLGLSGQQMLNFYMKRGATIFPITRLRSRFKHTVQHFLKPKYAQEVLLHELENAYYSGGKIRVIKDSICRLVIPTYHALAGASHLFRTPHHPDLTADANTEAAHAALATAAAPTFFTAAKIANMVAESSYFDGGVWANSPAMAAVIEAVCFLRIPVERIDVLSVGTTDEPFTVRKQIQAGIVGWLWKKKILELLMNVQQESSLKLTKCLLGAPRFLRVNTTTKPGIYSLDSPEEIEELSDLGCRSALDTDTLGQVKSRFLNGVYVAPWERFC
;
A
#
# COMPACT_ATOMS: atom_id res chain seq x y z
N MET A 1 -38.07 6.12 20.37
CA MET A 1 -36.88 5.35 20.82
C MET A 1 -35.80 5.27 19.74
N GLN A 2 -36.06 4.74 18.55
CA GLN A 2 -35.03 4.61 17.49
C GLN A 2 -34.44 5.95 17.00
N ARG A 3 -35.27 6.99 16.80
CA ARG A 3 -34.78 8.32 16.37
C ARG A 3 -33.82 8.95 17.37
N SER A 4 -34.10 8.86 18.68
CA SER A 4 -33.23 9.41 19.71
C SER A 4 -31.89 8.68 19.78
N THR A 5 -31.89 7.35 19.61
CA THR A 5 -30.67 6.54 19.53
C THR A 5 -29.77 7.00 18.38
N ILE A 6 -30.33 7.17 17.18
CA ILE A 6 -29.56 7.64 16.01
C ILE A 6 -28.98 9.04 16.24
N LEU A 7 -29.75 9.97 16.80
CA LEU A 7 -29.26 11.34 17.05
C LEU A 7 -28.19 11.38 18.13
N ASN A 8 -28.31 10.54 19.17
CA ASN A 8 -27.27 10.40 20.19
C ASN A 8 -25.98 9.83 19.60
N PHE A 9 -26.08 8.84 18.70
CA PHE A 9 -24.93 8.33 17.96
C PHE A 9 -24.28 9.42 17.12
N VAL A 10 -25.05 10.12 16.29
CA VAL A 10 -24.50 11.19 15.45
C VAL A 10 -23.77 12.23 16.29
N ARG A 11 -24.34 12.62 17.44
CA ARG A 11 -23.73 13.59 18.36
C ARG A 11 -22.37 13.11 18.88
N GLN A 12 -22.32 11.90 19.46
CA GLN A 12 -21.08 11.33 19.99
C GLN A 12 -20.04 11.11 18.90
N PHE A 13 -20.47 10.54 17.77
CA PHE A 13 -19.61 10.28 16.62
C PHE A 13 -19.02 11.58 16.04
N SER A 14 -19.84 12.63 15.85
CA SER A 14 -19.32 13.91 15.34
C SER A 14 -18.31 14.55 16.27
N ARG A 15 -18.54 14.47 17.59
CA ARG A 15 -17.59 14.98 18.57
C ARG A 15 -16.24 14.28 18.46
N LEU A 16 -16.24 12.94 18.47
CA LEU A 16 -15.01 12.16 18.34
C LEU A 16 -14.29 12.46 17.02
N ILE A 17 -15.01 12.52 15.90
CA ILE A 17 -14.40 12.85 14.60
C ILE A 17 -13.73 14.23 14.64
N PHE A 18 -14.37 15.24 15.20
CA PHE A 18 -13.79 16.58 15.28
C PHE A 18 -12.60 16.66 16.25
N GLU A 19 -12.66 15.98 17.39
CA GLU A 19 -11.55 15.89 18.37
C GLU A 19 -10.29 15.24 17.75
N HIS A 20 -10.46 14.23 16.90
CA HIS A 20 -9.37 13.57 16.20
C HIS A 20 -8.97 14.29 14.89
N GLY A 21 -9.49 15.50 14.65
CA GLY A 21 -9.14 16.34 13.50
C GLY A 21 -9.72 15.87 12.16
N GLY A 22 -10.74 15.01 12.18
CA GLY A 22 -11.49 14.54 11.03
C GLY A 22 -12.57 15.53 10.57
N HIS A 23 -13.19 15.21 9.43
CA HIS A 23 -14.22 16.02 8.79
C HIS A 23 -15.48 15.20 8.54
N ILE A 24 -16.66 15.84 8.62
CA ILE A 24 -17.94 15.20 8.28
C ILE A 24 -18.51 15.86 7.03
N VAL A 25 -18.85 15.03 6.04
CA VAL A 25 -19.61 15.42 4.86
C VAL A 25 -21.01 14.82 4.97
N HIS A 26 -22.05 15.64 4.88
CA HIS A 26 -23.44 15.19 5.06
C HIS A 26 -24.40 15.80 4.04
N GLY A 27 -25.34 14.98 3.54
CA GLY A 27 -26.38 15.36 2.57
C GLY A 27 -27.53 16.20 3.14
N SER A 28 -27.29 16.97 4.19
CA SER A 28 -28.24 17.93 4.78
C SER A 28 -29.62 17.34 5.16
N HIS A 29 -29.68 16.11 5.67
CA HIS A 29 -30.95 15.52 6.10
C HIS A 29 -31.52 16.32 7.30
N PRO A 30 -32.81 16.72 7.30
CA PRO A 30 -33.36 17.69 8.25
C PRO A 30 -33.35 17.20 9.71
N SER A 31 -33.34 15.89 9.93
CA SER A 31 -33.24 15.35 11.30
C SER A 31 -31.82 15.32 11.86
N ILE A 32 -30.79 15.24 11.00
CA ILE A 32 -29.40 15.06 11.41
C ILE A 32 -28.65 16.40 11.41
N THR A 33 -28.93 17.25 10.42
CA THR A 33 -28.25 18.53 10.22
C THR A 33 -28.20 19.43 11.47
N PRO A 34 -29.28 19.60 12.26
CA PRO A 34 -29.22 20.42 13.46
C PRO A 34 -28.21 19.91 14.51
N VAL A 35 -28.08 18.60 14.67
CA VAL A 35 -27.14 17.99 15.63
C VAL A 35 -25.69 18.21 15.18
N LEU A 36 -25.43 18.04 13.88
CA LEU A 36 -24.08 18.27 13.32
C LEU A 36 -23.68 19.75 13.43
N LEU A 37 -24.59 20.68 13.17
CA LEU A 37 -24.34 22.11 13.32
C LEU A 37 -24.06 22.47 14.78
N GLU A 38 -24.80 21.89 15.74
CA GLU A 38 -24.58 22.12 17.17
C GLU A 38 -23.18 21.64 17.61
N GLU A 39 -22.78 20.42 17.26
CA GLU A 39 -21.45 19.91 17.63
C GLU A 39 -20.31 20.63 16.88
N CYS A 40 -20.52 21.04 15.63
CA CYS A 40 -19.53 21.83 14.89
C CYS A 40 -19.34 23.24 15.50
N LYS A 41 -20.43 23.86 15.97
CA LYS A 41 -20.36 25.14 16.69
C LYS A 41 -19.58 24.99 18.00
N ARG A 42 -19.86 23.94 18.79
CA ARG A 42 -19.08 23.62 20.00
C ARG A 42 -17.59 23.42 19.71
N HIS A 43 -17.28 22.70 18.64
CA HIS A 43 -15.90 22.49 18.22
C HIS A 43 -15.19 23.81 17.87
N GLN A 44 -15.88 24.73 17.19
CA GLN A 44 -15.34 26.07 16.87
C GLN A 44 -15.13 26.94 18.11
N GLU A 45 -16.05 26.88 19.09
CA GLU A 45 -15.91 27.58 20.37
C GLU A 45 -14.65 27.12 21.15
N GLN A 46 -14.18 25.90 20.88
CA GLN A 46 -12.94 25.33 21.44
C GLN A 46 -11.70 25.55 20.56
N GLY A 47 -11.78 26.41 19.54
CA GLY A 47 -10.67 26.71 18.61
C GLY A 47 -10.59 25.77 17.40
N GLY A 48 -11.59 24.91 17.21
CA GLY A 48 -11.70 24.01 16.07
C GLY A 48 -11.99 24.73 14.74
N ARG A 49 -11.71 24.06 13.61
CA ARG A 49 -11.86 24.66 12.28
C ARG A 49 -13.30 24.59 11.78
N LYS A 50 -13.72 25.61 11.05
CA LYS A 50 -15.03 25.66 10.39
C LYS A 50 -15.22 24.65 9.25
N ASP A 51 -14.13 24.25 8.60
CA ASP A 51 -14.14 23.25 7.54
C ASP A 51 -14.33 21.81 8.05
N ALA A 52 -14.41 21.59 9.37
CA ALA A 52 -14.71 20.30 9.98
C ALA A 52 -16.08 19.72 9.57
N LEU A 53 -17.04 20.58 9.18
CA LEU A 53 -18.35 20.16 8.69
C LEU A 53 -18.63 20.72 7.28
N MET A 54 -18.97 19.82 6.36
CA MET A 54 -19.44 20.14 5.01
C MET A 54 -20.86 19.60 4.81
N LEU A 55 -21.77 20.51 4.46
CA LEU A 55 -23.16 20.22 4.17
C LEU A 55 -23.41 20.32 2.67
N ALA A 56 -23.89 19.24 2.07
CA ALA A 56 -24.32 19.23 0.69
C ALA A 56 -25.85 19.23 0.65
N VAL A 57 -26.43 20.24 0.02
CA VAL A 57 -27.87 20.40 -0.10
C VAL A 57 -28.25 20.54 -1.56
N SER A 58 -29.40 20.00 -1.93
CA SER A 58 -29.88 20.18 -3.29
C SER A 58 -30.56 21.53 -3.48
N ARG A 59 -30.33 22.12 -4.66
CA ARG A 59 -30.95 23.39 -5.06
C ARG A 59 -32.48 23.33 -5.11
N LEU A 60 -33.06 22.13 -5.21
CA LEU A 60 -34.51 21.94 -5.14
C LEU A 60 -35.06 22.38 -3.77
N TRP A 61 -34.34 22.11 -2.68
CA TRP A 61 -34.76 22.46 -1.32
C TRP A 61 -34.17 23.79 -0.84
N SER A 62 -32.96 24.13 -1.26
CA SER A 62 -32.27 25.34 -0.78
C SER A 62 -32.88 26.66 -1.27
N LYS A 63 -33.78 26.60 -2.27
CA LYS A 63 -34.58 27.74 -2.73
C LYS A 63 -35.54 28.28 -1.67
N ASN A 64 -35.95 27.45 -0.72
CA ASN A 64 -36.86 27.87 0.35
C ASN A 64 -36.07 28.08 1.65
N PRO A 65 -35.84 29.33 2.09
CA PRO A 65 -35.05 29.63 3.28
C PRO A 65 -35.70 29.09 4.57
N ASN A 66 -37.02 28.87 4.59
CA ASN A 66 -37.71 28.27 5.73
C ASN A 66 -37.44 26.77 5.87
N ILE A 67 -37.00 26.12 4.79
CA ILE A 67 -36.64 24.68 4.78
C ILE A 67 -35.13 24.53 4.97
N VAL A 68 -34.34 25.39 4.33
CA VAL A 68 -32.88 25.37 4.35
C VAL A 68 -32.36 26.79 4.57
N PRO A 69 -32.06 27.19 5.81
CA PRO A 69 -31.52 28.53 6.10
C PRO A 69 -30.02 28.57 5.76
N LEU A 70 -29.70 28.72 4.47
CA LEU A 70 -28.33 28.67 3.95
C LEU A 70 -27.38 29.64 4.65
N ASP A 71 -27.83 30.86 4.93
CA ASP A 71 -26.98 31.90 5.52
C ASP A 71 -26.61 31.57 6.97
N GLU A 72 -27.52 30.95 7.72
CA GLU A 72 -27.22 30.44 9.07
C GLU A 72 -26.25 29.27 9.01
N TRP A 73 -26.49 28.30 8.11
CA TRP A 73 -25.61 27.13 7.97
C TRP A 73 -24.20 27.53 7.55
N ARG A 74 -24.08 28.52 6.66
CA ARG A 74 -22.79 29.06 6.20
C ARG A 74 -22.01 29.77 7.29
N GLN A 75 -22.60 30.14 8.43
CA GLN A 75 -21.85 30.66 9.57
C GLN A 75 -21.04 29.57 10.25
N THR A 76 -21.58 28.34 10.33
CA THR A 76 -21.00 27.22 11.07
C THR A 76 -20.36 26.14 10.20
N ALA A 77 -20.78 25.96 8.95
CA ALA A 77 -20.30 24.88 8.09
C ALA A 77 -19.96 25.38 6.68
N ILE A 78 -19.21 24.57 5.93
CA ILE A 78 -19.09 24.75 4.48
C ILE A 78 -20.35 24.19 3.82
N VAL A 79 -21.04 25.00 3.02
CA VAL A 79 -22.29 24.58 2.37
C VAL A 79 -22.11 24.53 0.85
N TYR A 80 -22.35 23.35 0.27
CA TYR A 80 -22.39 23.13 -1.16
C TYR A 80 -23.85 22.96 -1.63
N GLU A 81 -24.22 23.68 -2.68
CA GLU A 81 -25.50 23.53 -3.35
C GLU A 81 -25.31 22.73 -4.64
N THR A 82 -26.08 21.65 -4.85
CA THR A 82 -26.04 20.91 -6.13
C THR A 82 -26.59 21.77 -7.27
N PRO A 83 -26.24 21.49 -8.54
CA PRO A 83 -26.92 22.08 -9.68
C PRO A 83 -28.44 21.90 -9.61
N GLU A 84 -29.17 22.83 -10.24
CA GLU A 84 -30.62 22.76 -10.33
C GLU A 84 -31.05 21.65 -11.29
N VAL A 85 -32.07 20.89 -10.88
CA VAL A 85 -32.71 19.87 -11.70
C VAL A 85 -34.18 20.25 -11.89
N THR A 86 -34.62 20.28 -13.13
CA THR A 86 -36.00 20.63 -13.53
C THR A 86 -36.69 19.42 -14.16
N GLY A 87 -38.03 19.41 -14.16
CA GLY A 87 -38.84 18.33 -14.75
C GLY A 87 -39.53 17.42 -13.73
N GLU A 88 -40.30 16.45 -14.23
CA GLU A 88 -41.18 15.59 -13.42
C GLU A 88 -40.43 14.66 -12.46
N ARG A 89 -39.19 14.28 -12.81
CA ARG A 89 -38.31 13.44 -11.98
C ARG A 89 -37.29 14.24 -11.16
N SER A 90 -37.43 15.57 -11.13
CA SER A 90 -36.48 16.50 -10.48
C SER A 90 -36.11 16.12 -9.05
N ARG A 91 -37.06 15.62 -8.25
CA ARG A 91 -36.80 15.17 -6.89
C ARG A 91 -35.83 13.97 -6.83
N ASP A 92 -36.07 12.93 -7.62
CA ASP A 92 -35.28 11.69 -7.58
C ASP A 92 -33.89 11.93 -8.18
N GLU A 93 -33.82 12.63 -9.31
CA GLU A 93 -32.58 13.02 -9.98
C GLU A 93 -31.71 13.94 -9.11
N SER A 94 -32.34 14.86 -8.37
CA SER A 94 -31.62 15.73 -7.46
C SER A 94 -31.01 14.98 -6.27
N LEU A 95 -31.71 13.96 -5.74
CA LEU A 95 -31.12 13.06 -4.72
C LEU A 95 -30.00 12.21 -5.30
N GLU A 96 -30.13 11.71 -6.53
CA GLU A 96 -29.09 10.94 -7.17
C GLU A 96 -27.80 11.76 -7.37
N GLN A 97 -27.93 13.00 -7.85
CA GLN A 97 -26.79 13.92 -7.95
C GLN A 97 -26.13 14.16 -6.60
N LEU A 98 -26.93 14.39 -5.55
CA LEU A 98 -26.42 14.58 -4.20
C LEU A 98 -25.64 13.35 -3.70
N ARG A 99 -26.18 12.14 -3.89
CA ARG A 99 -25.50 10.88 -3.50
C ARG A 99 -24.18 10.69 -4.23
N ARG A 100 -24.18 10.86 -5.55
CA ARG A 100 -22.96 10.75 -6.37
C ARG A 100 -21.90 11.76 -5.93
N TRP A 101 -22.33 12.98 -5.57
CA TRP A 101 -21.45 14.04 -5.08
C TRP A 101 -20.84 13.70 -3.71
N LEU A 102 -21.65 13.20 -2.78
CA LEU A 102 -21.21 12.79 -1.43
C LEU A 102 -20.19 11.66 -1.53
N VAL A 103 -20.55 10.57 -2.21
CA VAL A 103 -19.67 9.39 -2.36
C VAL A 103 -18.37 9.77 -3.10
N ALA A 104 -18.39 10.76 -4.01
CA ALA A 104 -17.16 11.22 -4.67
C ALA A 104 -16.23 12.06 -3.78
N ARG A 105 -16.65 12.42 -2.56
CA ARG A 105 -15.93 13.36 -1.67
C ARG A 105 -15.78 12.85 -0.23
N CYS A 106 -16.23 11.62 0.02
CA CYS A 106 -16.05 10.96 1.30
C CYS A 106 -14.95 9.90 1.17
N ASP A 107 -14.18 9.76 2.25
CA ASP A 107 -13.07 8.79 2.30
C ASP A 107 -13.52 7.47 2.94
N ALA A 108 -14.62 7.53 3.69
CA ALA A 108 -15.35 6.40 4.24
C ALA A 108 -16.82 6.79 4.40
N VAL A 109 -17.70 5.78 4.51
CA VAL A 109 -19.14 5.97 4.68
C VAL A 109 -19.61 5.28 5.95
N VAL A 110 -20.25 6.02 6.86
CA VAL A 110 -20.90 5.47 8.06
C VAL A 110 -22.41 5.54 7.88
N VAL A 111 -23.06 4.39 7.90
CA VAL A 111 -24.47 4.21 7.57
C VAL A 111 -25.26 3.93 8.84
N VAL A 112 -26.22 4.80 9.13
CA VAL A 112 -27.12 4.68 10.29
C VAL A 112 -28.58 4.98 9.93
N GLY A 113 -29.52 4.27 10.55
CA GLY A 113 -30.92 4.66 10.55
C GLY A 113 -31.66 4.44 9.23
N GLY A 114 -32.34 5.49 8.74
CA GLY A 114 -33.15 5.48 7.53
C GLY A 114 -34.66 5.28 7.76
N LYS A 115 -35.46 5.70 6.78
CA LYS A 115 -36.92 5.45 6.68
C LYS A 115 -37.21 4.77 5.33
N TRP A 116 -38.34 4.06 5.21
CA TRP A 116 -38.91 3.54 3.95
C TRP A 116 -38.38 2.21 3.39
N TRP A 117 -38.17 1.19 4.23
CA TRP A 117 -37.95 -0.18 3.72
C TRP A 117 -39.26 -0.87 3.28
N HIS A 118 -40.35 -0.66 4.03
CA HIS A 118 -41.59 -1.42 3.86
C HIS A 118 -42.56 -0.89 2.78
N THR A 119 -42.34 0.32 2.25
CA THR A 119 -43.25 0.95 1.27
C THR A 119 -42.70 0.96 -0.16
N LEU A 120 -41.39 1.19 -0.37
CA LEU A 120 -40.71 1.19 -1.68
C LEU A 120 -39.19 0.98 -1.50
N ALA A 121 -38.73 -0.28 -1.41
CA ALA A 121 -37.31 -0.60 -1.16
C ALA A 121 -36.33 0.06 -2.15
N GLY A 122 -36.73 0.27 -3.41
CA GLY A 122 -35.92 0.93 -4.45
C GLY A 122 -35.68 2.44 -4.26
N ARG A 123 -36.35 3.10 -3.30
CA ARG A 123 -36.16 4.53 -2.99
C ARG A 123 -35.42 4.78 -1.67
N ALA A 124 -35.10 3.73 -0.92
CA ALA A 124 -34.34 3.88 0.32
C ALA A 124 -32.94 4.44 0.01
N GLY A 125 -32.55 5.50 0.73
CA GLY A 125 -31.24 6.14 0.51
C GLY A 125 -30.06 5.23 0.84
N ILE A 126 -30.21 4.41 1.89
CA ILE A 126 -29.15 3.55 2.40
C ILE A 126 -28.63 2.52 1.38
N PRO A 127 -29.48 1.66 0.76
CA PRO A 127 -28.99 0.72 -0.24
C PRO A 127 -28.29 1.39 -1.42
N LEU A 128 -28.80 2.54 -1.86
CA LEU A 128 -28.24 3.28 -3.01
C LEU A 128 -26.89 3.94 -2.68
N GLU A 129 -26.79 4.60 -1.52
CA GLU A 129 -25.55 5.26 -1.07
C GLU A 129 -24.46 4.24 -0.72
N LEU A 130 -24.83 3.17 -0.02
CA LEU A 130 -23.91 2.09 0.32
C LEU A 130 -23.45 1.33 -0.93
N GLY A 131 -24.35 1.06 -1.88
CA GLY A 131 -24.00 0.43 -3.15
C GLY A 131 -22.95 1.23 -3.92
N LEU A 132 -23.20 2.54 -4.11
CA LEU A 132 -22.25 3.44 -4.78
C LEU A 132 -20.89 3.51 -4.06
N ALA A 133 -20.89 3.50 -2.72
CA ALA A 133 -19.67 3.53 -1.94
C ALA A 133 -18.84 2.23 -2.08
N ILE A 134 -19.50 1.07 -2.02
CA ILE A 134 -18.86 -0.25 -2.20
C ILE A 134 -18.29 -0.40 -3.61
N GLU A 135 -19.03 0.01 -4.63
CA GLU A 135 -18.58 0.01 -6.03
C GLU A 135 -17.31 0.83 -6.22
N ARG A 136 -17.21 1.99 -5.57
CA ARG A 136 -16.02 2.85 -5.57
C ARG A 136 -14.88 2.37 -4.67
N GLY A 137 -15.10 1.31 -3.90
CA GLY A 137 -14.08 0.79 -3.00
C GLY A 137 -13.90 1.55 -1.70
N LEU A 138 -14.86 2.40 -1.32
CA LEU A 138 -14.80 3.13 -0.06
C LEU A 138 -15.02 2.19 1.13
N PRO A 139 -14.24 2.34 2.22
CA PRO A 139 -14.57 1.79 3.52
C PRO A 139 -15.98 2.19 3.98
N CYS A 140 -16.80 1.21 4.32
CA CYS A 140 -18.18 1.39 4.73
C CYS A 140 -18.44 0.76 6.11
N PHE A 141 -19.20 1.44 6.96
CA PHE A 141 -19.62 0.93 8.28
C PHE A 141 -21.14 0.90 8.31
N LEU A 142 -21.72 -0.29 8.45
CA LEU A 142 -23.16 -0.50 8.43
C LEU A 142 -23.67 -0.81 9.84
N LEU A 143 -24.29 0.16 10.50
CA LEU A 143 -24.64 0.10 11.91
C LEU A 143 -26.14 -0.21 12.10
N GLY A 144 -26.52 -1.46 11.86
CA GLY A 144 -27.91 -1.93 11.95
C GLY A 144 -28.49 -1.92 13.37
N GLY A 145 -27.69 -2.10 14.41
CA GLY A 145 -28.13 -2.13 15.82
C GLY A 145 -28.70 -0.79 16.31
N LEU A 146 -28.44 0.31 15.60
CA LEU A 146 -29.04 1.61 15.88
C LEU A 146 -30.49 1.74 15.36
N GLY A 147 -30.98 0.74 14.61
CA GLY A 147 -32.36 0.64 14.12
C GLY A 147 -32.59 1.28 12.74
N GLY A 148 -33.85 1.29 12.31
CA GLY A 148 -34.28 1.84 11.02
C GLY A 148 -33.98 0.93 9.83
N VAL A 149 -33.94 1.51 8.63
CA VAL A 149 -33.68 0.76 7.37
C VAL A 149 -32.33 0.05 7.38
N ALA A 150 -31.31 0.59 8.06
CA ALA A 150 -30.02 -0.09 8.22
C ALA A 150 -30.18 -1.47 8.88
N GLN A 151 -31.05 -1.58 9.89
CA GLN A 151 -31.33 -2.85 10.58
C GLN A 151 -31.97 -3.86 9.63
N ASP A 152 -33.01 -3.44 8.92
CA ASP A 152 -33.72 -4.28 7.95
C ASP A 152 -32.80 -4.69 6.79
N PHE A 153 -31.94 -3.77 6.34
CA PHE A 153 -31.02 -4.02 5.24
C PHE A 153 -29.96 -5.06 5.60
N VAL A 154 -29.36 -4.97 6.78
CA VAL A 154 -28.43 -5.99 7.32
C VAL A 154 -29.13 -7.34 7.43
N LYS A 155 -30.35 -7.36 7.97
CA LYS A 155 -31.13 -8.60 8.14
C LYS A 155 -31.45 -9.29 6.82
N ASN A 156 -31.77 -8.52 5.78
CA ASN A 156 -32.15 -9.05 4.47
C ASN A 156 -30.95 -9.30 3.54
N ASN A 157 -29.77 -8.73 3.82
CA ASN A 157 -28.58 -8.83 2.97
C ASN A 157 -27.31 -9.10 3.81
N PRO A 158 -27.22 -10.22 4.54
CA PRO A 158 -26.07 -10.50 5.42
C PRO A 158 -24.73 -10.55 4.68
N ASP A 159 -24.74 -10.94 3.40
CA ASP A 159 -23.54 -11.03 2.56
C ASP A 159 -22.88 -9.66 2.32
N ILE A 160 -23.63 -8.55 2.48
CA ILE A 160 -23.08 -7.20 2.30
C ILE A 160 -21.94 -6.90 3.27
N LEU A 161 -21.94 -7.53 4.45
CA LEU A 161 -20.94 -7.33 5.48
C LEU A 161 -19.53 -7.74 5.03
N SER A 162 -19.43 -8.70 4.10
CA SER A 162 -18.14 -9.09 3.50
C SER A 162 -17.59 -8.07 2.50
N ARG A 163 -18.43 -7.13 2.04
CA ARG A 163 -18.12 -6.16 0.99
C ARG A 163 -17.85 -4.75 1.51
N LEU A 164 -17.84 -4.58 2.82
CA LEU A 164 -17.75 -3.26 3.48
C LEU A 164 -16.37 -2.60 3.36
N LYS A 165 -15.29 -3.33 3.01
CA LYS A 165 -13.95 -2.76 2.74
C LYS A 165 -13.40 -1.85 3.85
N ASN A 166 -13.88 -2.03 5.09
CA ASN A 166 -13.50 -1.22 6.24
C ASN A 166 -12.35 -1.81 7.06
N GLY A 167 -11.69 -2.84 6.54
CA GLY A 167 -10.57 -3.51 7.18
C GLY A 167 -10.93 -4.46 8.32
N LEU A 168 -12.22 -4.63 8.62
CA LEU A 168 -12.71 -5.63 9.56
C LEU A 168 -13.06 -6.93 8.84
N ASP A 169 -12.87 -8.07 9.50
CA ASP A 169 -13.35 -9.36 8.99
C ASP A 169 -14.87 -9.48 9.08
N LEU A 170 -15.43 -10.56 8.53
CA LEU A 170 -16.88 -10.77 8.47
C LEU A 170 -17.52 -10.86 9.86
N GLU A 171 -16.84 -11.49 10.82
CA GLU A 171 -17.35 -11.68 12.18
C GLU A 171 -17.36 -10.36 12.95
N SER A 172 -16.27 -9.60 12.87
CA SER A 172 -16.15 -8.26 13.44
C SER A 172 -17.19 -7.30 12.84
N ASN A 173 -17.39 -7.35 11.52
CA ASN A 173 -18.44 -6.57 10.87
C ASN A 173 -19.85 -6.99 11.31
N ARG A 174 -20.09 -8.29 11.51
CA ARG A 174 -21.37 -8.79 12.04
C ARG A 174 -21.61 -8.24 13.45
N MET A 175 -20.64 -8.38 14.33
CA MET A 175 -20.71 -7.88 15.71
C MET A 175 -20.93 -6.37 15.77
N LEU A 176 -20.20 -5.60 14.97
CA LEU A 176 -20.36 -4.14 14.88
C LEU A 176 -21.75 -3.77 14.33
N SER A 177 -22.24 -4.48 13.32
CA SER A 177 -23.53 -4.19 12.69
C SER A 177 -24.73 -4.43 13.60
N THR A 178 -24.63 -5.29 14.61
CA THR A 178 -25.72 -5.60 15.55
C THR A 178 -25.58 -4.93 16.91
N LYS A 179 -24.47 -4.22 17.15
CA LYS A 179 -24.20 -3.57 18.43
C LYS A 179 -25.15 -2.39 18.67
N GLU A 180 -25.59 -2.22 19.92
CA GLU A 180 -26.53 -1.16 20.32
C GLU A 180 -25.88 -0.07 21.21
N ASN A 181 -24.72 -0.36 21.82
CA ASN A 181 -24.02 0.58 22.68
C ASN A 181 -23.35 1.69 21.85
N ILE A 182 -23.90 2.90 21.95
CA ILE A 182 -23.50 4.04 21.13
C ILE A 182 -22.02 4.42 21.33
N GLU A 183 -21.55 4.48 22.58
CA GLU A 183 -20.18 4.91 22.91
C GLU A 183 -19.15 3.95 22.35
N SER A 184 -19.37 2.65 22.53
CA SER A 184 -18.52 1.58 22.00
C SER A 184 -18.52 1.58 20.48
N ILE A 185 -19.67 1.75 19.82
CA ILE A 185 -19.73 1.82 18.35
C ILE A 185 -18.97 3.02 17.83
N ALA A 186 -19.19 4.21 18.40
CA ALA A 186 -18.54 5.43 17.95
C ALA A 186 -17.01 5.35 18.11
N ALA A 187 -16.53 4.83 19.24
CA ALA A 187 -15.11 4.61 19.49
C ALA A 187 -14.50 3.60 18.50
N GLU A 188 -15.12 2.43 18.32
CA GLU A 188 -14.62 1.39 17.41
C GLU A 188 -14.56 1.87 15.96
N VAL A 189 -15.58 2.58 15.48
CA VAL A 189 -15.59 3.15 14.13
C VAL A 189 -14.48 4.21 14.00
N CYS A 190 -14.31 5.10 14.98
CA CYS A 190 -13.24 6.11 14.94
C CYS A 190 -11.85 5.47 14.93
N THR A 191 -11.58 4.53 15.84
CA THR A 191 -10.29 3.81 15.88
C THR A 191 -10.02 3.06 14.58
N GLN A 192 -11.04 2.47 13.96
CA GLN A 192 -10.86 1.81 12.67
C GLN A 192 -10.62 2.81 11.54
N LEU A 193 -11.30 3.96 11.53
CA LEU A 193 -11.07 5.03 10.56
C LEU A 193 -9.62 5.57 10.62
N GLU A 194 -9.02 5.68 11.80
CA GLU A 194 -7.62 6.12 11.97
C GLU A 194 -6.60 5.13 11.38
N ARG A 195 -6.95 3.85 11.31
CA ARG A 195 -6.10 2.79 10.72
C ARG A 195 -6.23 2.72 9.21
N LEU A 196 -7.32 3.27 8.66
CA LEU A 196 -7.58 3.25 7.24
C LEU A 196 -6.81 4.36 6.53
N PRO A 197 -6.36 4.15 5.29
CA PRO A 197 -5.62 5.14 4.53
C PRO A 197 -6.57 6.13 3.86
N LEU A 198 -7.35 6.86 4.66
CA LEU A 198 -8.38 7.80 4.19
C LEU A 198 -7.76 8.96 3.40
N VAL A 199 -8.26 9.20 2.18
CA VAL A 199 -7.73 10.20 1.24
C VAL A 199 -8.17 11.60 1.66
N ARG A 200 -7.32 12.47 2.22
CA ARG A 200 -7.75 13.85 2.56
C ARG A 200 -8.07 14.70 1.31
N GLY A 201 -9.29 14.61 0.78
CA GLY A 201 -9.92 15.58 -0.12
C GLY A 201 -9.45 15.61 -1.60
N ARG A 202 -10.46 15.83 -2.47
CA ARG A 202 -10.44 16.19 -3.91
C ARG A 202 -9.73 15.21 -4.87
N GLY A 203 -10.34 14.05 -5.11
CA GLY A 203 -10.04 13.16 -6.25
C GLY A 203 -11.22 12.24 -6.60
N TYR A 204 -11.35 11.82 -7.86
CA TYR A 204 -12.59 11.29 -8.47
C TYR A 204 -12.93 9.81 -8.15
N ASP A 205 -12.08 9.11 -7.40
CA ASP A 205 -12.21 7.71 -7.02
C ASP A 205 -11.44 7.46 -5.71
N GLY A 206 -12.14 7.18 -4.61
CA GLY A 206 -11.58 7.09 -3.25
C GLY A 206 -10.72 5.86 -2.95
N ALA A 207 -10.01 5.30 -3.94
CA ALA A 207 -9.07 4.20 -3.76
C ALA A 207 -7.62 4.71 -3.70
N SER A 208 -6.83 4.25 -2.72
CA SER A 208 -5.40 4.50 -2.64
C SER A 208 -4.62 3.77 -3.74
N PHE A 209 -3.57 4.41 -4.25
CA PHE A 209 -2.54 3.81 -5.09
C PHE A 209 -1.55 3.07 -4.20
N ARG A 210 -1.48 1.74 -4.33
CA ARG A 210 -0.72 0.85 -3.44
C ARG A 210 0.61 0.47 -4.06
N ILE A 211 1.69 0.75 -3.34
CA ILE A 211 3.07 0.43 -3.70
C ILE A 211 3.60 -0.68 -2.79
N LEU A 212 4.18 -1.72 -3.38
CA LEU A 212 4.99 -2.71 -2.68
C LEU A 212 6.47 -2.41 -2.92
N SER A 213 7.24 -2.14 -1.87
CA SER A 213 8.68 -1.87 -1.95
C SER A 213 9.47 -2.98 -1.27
N LEU A 214 10.32 -3.67 -2.02
CA LEU A 214 11.10 -4.82 -1.56
C LEU A 214 12.59 -4.45 -1.49
N ASP A 215 13.18 -4.54 -0.30
CA ASP A 215 14.58 -4.14 -0.10
C ASP A 215 15.57 -5.17 -0.66
N GLY A 216 16.81 -4.71 -0.90
CA GLY A 216 17.96 -5.56 -1.19
C GLY A 216 18.56 -6.21 0.05
N GLY A 217 19.20 -7.37 -0.12
CA GLY A 217 19.76 -8.14 1.01
C GLY A 217 20.28 -9.55 0.71
N GLY A 218 20.58 -9.89 -0.55
CA GLY A 218 21.10 -11.21 -0.91
C GLY A 218 20.16 -12.36 -0.51
N LEU A 219 20.70 -13.44 0.06
CA LEU A 219 19.91 -14.59 0.54
C LEU A 219 18.93 -14.25 1.67
N LYS A 220 19.10 -13.11 2.35
CA LYS A 220 18.11 -12.62 3.31
C LYS A 220 16.76 -12.28 2.67
N GLY A 221 16.68 -12.25 1.33
CA GLY A 221 15.41 -12.24 0.59
C GLY A 221 14.48 -13.41 0.90
N ALA A 222 14.97 -14.50 1.50
CA ALA A 222 14.13 -15.57 2.04
C ALA A 222 13.13 -15.06 3.09
N PHE A 223 13.54 -14.10 3.93
CA PHE A 223 12.64 -13.41 4.87
C PHE A 223 11.48 -12.75 4.12
N THR A 224 11.81 -11.96 3.10
CA THR A 224 10.84 -11.21 2.29
C THR A 224 9.90 -12.18 1.56
N ALA A 225 10.45 -13.20 0.92
CA ALA A 225 9.68 -14.21 0.20
C ALA A 225 8.70 -14.96 1.14
N ALA A 226 9.15 -15.31 2.34
CA ALA A 226 8.31 -15.98 3.34
C ALA A 226 7.19 -15.08 3.87
N ALA A 227 7.46 -13.79 4.08
CA ALA A 227 6.42 -12.82 4.47
C ALA A 227 5.32 -12.72 3.40
N LEU A 228 5.72 -12.60 2.13
CA LEU A 228 4.80 -12.53 0.99
C LEU A 228 3.97 -13.82 0.86
N ALA A 229 4.62 -14.99 0.95
CA ALA A 229 3.94 -16.29 0.92
C ALA A 229 2.94 -16.46 2.08
N ALA A 230 3.32 -16.01 3.29
CA ALA A 230 2.45 -16.07 4.47
C ALA A 230 1.19 -15.22 4.29
N TRP A 231 1.31 -14.01 3.73
CA TRP A 231 0.16 -13.16 3.45
C TRP A 231 -0.77 -13.74 2.39
N GLU A 232 -0.24 -14.26 1.28
CA GLU A 232 -1.07 -14.92 0.26
C GLU A 232 -1.83 -16.10 0.84
N LYS A 233 -1.15 -16.94 1.64
CA LYS A 233 -1.77 -18.08 2.34
C LYS A 233 -2.87 -17.64 3.31
N GLN A 234 -2.61 -16.61 4.11
CA GLN A 234 -3.51 -16.17 5.18
C GLN A 234 -4.71 -15.34 4.68
N THR A 235 -4.61 -14.75 3.48
CA THR A 235 -5.68 -13.95 2.87
C THR A 235 -6.42 -14.69 1.76
N GLY A 236 -5.78 -15.67 1.12
CA GLY A 236 -6.27 -16.28 -0.11
C GLY A 236 -6.17 -15.36 -1.32
N LEU A 237 -5.52 -14.21 -1.19
CA LEU A 237 -5.39 -13.19 -2.22
C LEU A 237 -3.98 -13.19 -2.81
N ARG A 238 -3.84 -13.00 -4.12
CA ARG A 238 -2.53 -12.91 -4.78
C ARG A 238 -1.99 -11.50 -4.65
N ILE A 239 -0.72 -11.37 -4.27
CA ILE A 239 -0.12 -10.05 -4.02
C ILE A 239 -0.20 -9.15 -5.26
N VAL A 240 0.17 -9.70 -6.42
CA VAL A 240 0.24 -8.94 -7.68
C VAL A 240 -1.08 -8.27 -8.09
N ASP A 241 -2.22 -8.78 -7.64
CA ASP A 241 -3.55 -8.27 -7.97
C ASP A 241 -3.96 -7.04 -7.14
N HIS A 242 -3.20 -6.72 -6.10
CA HIS A 242 -3.54 -5.73 -5.09
C HIS A 242 -2.53 -4.56 -5.00
N PHE A 243 -1.49 -4.56 -5.83
CA PHE A 243 -0.51 -3.47 -5.89
C PHE A 243 -0.48 -2.82 -7.28
N ASP A 244 -0.54 -1.50 -7.31
CA ASP A 244 -0.50 -0.70 -8.54
C ASP A 244 0.91 -0.61 -9.11
N LEU A 245 1.92 -0.73 -8.24
CA LEU A 245 3.34 -0.70 -8.55
C LEU A 245 4.12 -1.56 -7.55
N ILE A 246 5.07 -2.35 -8.05
CA ILE A 246 6.03 -3.10 -7.25
C ILE A 246 7.43 -2.59 -7.58
N ALA A 247 8.16 -2.20 -6.55
CA ALA A 247 9.56 -1.79 -6.66
C ALA A 247 10.44 -2.75 -5.88
N GLY A 248 11.63 -3.03 -6.41
CA GLY A 248 12.52 -4.00 -5.79
C GLY A 248 13.98 -3.80 -6.16
N THR A 249 14.86 -3.85 -5.16
CA THR A 249 16.32 -3.75 -5.37
C THR A 249 16.99 -5.08 -5.06
N SER A 250 17.96 -5.51 -5.88
CA SER A 250 18.72 -6.74 -5.65
C SER A 250 17.81 -7.95 -5.50
N THR A 251 17.93 -8.70 -4.40
CA THR A 251 17.01 -9.79 -4.02
C THR A 251 15.53 -9.35 -4.05
N GLY A 252 15.22 -8.13 -3.62
CA GLY A 252 13.89 -7.54 -3.72
C GLY A 252 13.47 -7.27 -5.17
N GLY A 253 14.41 -6.98 -6.06
CA GLY A 253 14.19 -6.85 -7.50
C GLY A 253 13.90 -8.19 -8.19
N ILE A 254 14.60 -9.25 -7.78
CA ILE A 254 14.28 -10.64 -8.16
C ILE A 254 12.83 -10.96 -7.76
N LEU A 255 12.47 -10.69 -6.50
CA LEU A 255 11.10 -10.88 -6.00
C LEU A 255 10.07 -10.05 -6.76
N ALA A 256 10.33 -8.76 -6.98
CA ALA A 256 9.44 -7.84 -7.68
C ALA A 256 9.15 -8.29 -9.10
N ILE A 257 10.20 -8.67 -9.85
CA ILE A 257 10.05 -9.17 -11.23
C ILE A 257 9.26 -10.48 -11.25
N GLY A 258 9.60 -11.45 -10.38
CA GLY A 258 8.87 -12.72 -10.30
C GLY A 258 7.38 -12.53 -10.02
N ILE A 259 7.04 -11.73 -9.01
CA ILE A 259 5.65 -11.42 -8.65
C ILE A 259 4.96 -10.67 -9.78
N GLY A 260 5.63 -9.69 -10.40
CA GLY A 260 5.13 -8.95 -11.56
C GLY A 260 4.85 -9.84 -12.76
N LEU A 261 5.61 -10.92 -12.97
CA LEU A 261 5.35 -11.92 -14.00
C LEU A 261 4.24 -12.92 -13.65
N GLY A 262 3.68 -12.83 -12.43
CA GLY A 262 2.57 -13.64 -11.94
C GLY A 262 2.95 -14.83 -11.07
N LEU A 263 4.21 -14.94 -10.64
CA LEU A 263 4.62 -15.98 -9.69
C LEU A 263 4.08 -15.66 -8.29
N SER A 264 3.64 -16.68 -7.56
CA SER A 264 3.22 -16.53 -6.17
C SER A 264 4.40 -16.30 -5.23
N GLY A 265 4.13 -15.72 -4.06
CA GLY A 265 5.09 -15.62 -2.97
C GLY A 265 5.65 -17.00 -2.58
N GLN A 266 4.83 -18.05 -2.65
CA GLN A 266 5.29 -19.42 -2.39
C GLN A 266 6.26 -19.94 -3.45
N GLN A 267 6.04 -19.63 -4.74
CA GLN A 267 6.99 -19.99 -5.80
C GLN A 267 8.33 -19.26 -5.61
N MET A 268 8.28 -17.99 -5.23
CA MET A 268 9.48 -17.21 -4.93
C MET A 268 10.19 -17.68 -3.66
N LEU A 269 9.47 -18.09 -2.60
CA LEU A 269 10.08 -18.70 -1.42
C LEU A 269 10.79 -20.01 -1.79
N ASN A 270 10.14 -20.85 -2.60
CA ASN A 270 10.73 -22.11 -3.07
C ASN A 270 12.01 -21.88 -3.89
N PHE A 271 12.10 -20.77 -4.64
CA PHE A 271 13.33 -20.38 -5.34
C PHE A 271 14.49 -20.22 -4.36
N TYR A 272 14.32 -19.46 -3.27
CA TYR A 272 15.37 -19.32 -2.25
C TYR A 272 15.66 -20.64 -1.52
N MET A 273 14.64 -21.36 -1.06
CA MET A 273 14.82 -22.61 -0.30
C MET A 273 15.53 -23.70 -1.09
N LYS A 274 15.18 -23.88 -2.38
CA LYS A 274 15.71 -24.98 -3.20
C LYS A 274 16.97 -24.61 -3.95
N ARG A 275 17.11 -23.34 -4.35
CA ARG A 275 18.22 -22.88 -5.21
C ARG A 275 19.26 -22.06 -4.46
N GLY A 276 19.01 -21.61 -3.23
CA GLY A 276 19.95 -20.78 -2.47
C GLY A 276 21.36 -21.36 -2.38
N ALA A 277 21.48 -22.67 -2.09
CA ALA A 277 22.76 -23.37 -2.05
C ALA A 277 23.45 -23.52 -3.42
N THR A 278 22.69 -23.47 -4.52
CA THR A 278 23.21 -23.51 -5.90
C THR A 278 23.67 -22.12 -6.35
N ILE A 279 22.89 -21.09 -6.02
CA ILE A 279 23.18 -19.69 -6.35
C ILE A 279 24.37 -19.16 -5.54
N PHE A 280 24.48 -19.57 -4.28
CA PHE A 280 25.57 -19.18 -3.37
C PHE A 280 26.27 -20.44 -2.81
N PRO A 281 27.11 -21.11 -3.61
CA PRO A 281 27.81 -22.30 -3.14
C PRO A 281 28.79 -21.92 -2.02
N ILE A 282 28.58 -22.51 -0.84
CA ILE A 282 29.43 -22.27 0.34
C ILE A 282 30.89 -22.54 -0.03
N THR A 283 31.72 -21.50 0.05
CA THR A 283 33.18 -21.60 -0.09
C THR A 283 33.84 -22.29 1.13
N ARG A 284 33.44 -23.52 1.49
CA ARG A 284 33.96 -24.25 2.67
C ARG A 284 35.28 -24.99 2.43
N LEU A 285 35.90 -24.90 1.26
CA LEU A 285 37.22 -25.50 0.99
C LEU A 285 38.43 -24.59 1.28
N ARG A 286 38.34 -23.68 2.26
CA ARG A 286 39.43 -22.73 2.55
C ARG A 286 39.97 -22.73 3.98
N SER A 287 39.89 -23.88 4.68
CA SER A 287 40.48 -24.01 6.03
C SER A 287 41.78 -24.82 6.12
N ARG A 288 42.31 -25.44 5.06
CA ARG A 288 43.66 -26.06 5.14
C ARG A 288 44.37 -25.97 3.79
N PHE A 289 45.38 -25.12 3.70
CA PHE A 289 46.38 -24.99 2.63
C PHE A 289 46.29 -23.74 1.72
N LYS A 290 47.24 -22.84 2.04
CA LYS A 290 48.06 -21.98 1.18
C LYS A 290 47.41 -20.81 0.40
N HIS A 291 47.62 -19.63 0.96
CA HIS A 291 48.25 -18.46 0.34
C HIS A 291 48.55 -18.52 -1.17
N THR A 292 48.00 -17.53 -1.90
CA THR A 292 48.68 -16.67 -2.91
C THR A 292 48.06 -16.52 -4.32
N VAL A 293 47.20 -17.38 -4.91
CA VAL A 293 46.79 -17.15 -6.34
C VAL A 293 45.32 -17.44 -6.71
N GLN A 294 44.32 -17.04 -5.92
CA GLN A 294 42.90 -17.28 -6.31
C GLN A 294 41.95 -16.11 -6.02
N HIS A 295 42.24 -14.93 -6.59
CA HIS A 295 41.32 -13.80 -6.56
C HIS A 295 40.61 -13.49 -7.88
N PHE A 296 40.84 -14.25 -8.96
CA PHE A 296 40.39 -13.89 -10.32
C PHE A 296 39.32 -14.79 -10.97
N LEU A 297 38.88 -15.91 -10.36
CA LEU A 297 38.06 -16.93 -11.06
C LEU A 297 36.63 -17.16 -10.55
N LYS A 298 36.09 -16.36 -9.61
CA LYS A 298 34.82 -16.69 -8.90
C LYS A 298 33.55 -15.89 -9.25
N PRO A 299 33.58 -14.59 -9.62
CA PRO A 299 32.34 -13.83 -9.81
C PRO A 299 31.53 -14.22 -11.05
N LYS A 300 32.21 -14.57 -12.15
CA LYS A 300 31.56 -14.84 -13.45
C LYS A 300 30.76 -16.15 -13.43
N TYR A 301 31.29 -17.20 -12.82
CA TYR A 301 30.62 -18.50 -12.71
C TYR A 301 29.34 -18.41 -11.85
N ALA A 302 29.37 -17.66 -10.75
CA ALA A 302 28.19 -17.46 -9.90
C ALA A 302 27.07 -16.68 -10.63
N GLN A 303 27.45 -15.75 -11.52
CA GLN A 303 26.52 -14.97 -12.32
C GLN A 303 25.81 -15.81 -13.39
N GLU A 304 26.54 -16.72 -14.07
CA GLU A 304 25.97 -17.65 -15.04
C GLU A 304 24.97 -18.62 -14.38
N VAL A 305 25.32 -19.13 -13.19
CA VAL A 305 24.42 -20.00 -12.39
C VAL A 305 23.17 -19.26 -11.95
N LEU A 306 23.31 -18.02 -11.43
CA LEU A 306 22.15 -17.21 -11.03
C LEU A 306 21.25 -16.90 -12.23
N LEU A 307 21.82 -16.52 -13.38
CA LEU A 307 21.04 -16.26 -14.60
C LEU A 307 20.24 -17.50 -14.99
N HIS A 308 20.87 -18.68 -15.03
CA HIS A 308 20.19 -19.91 -15.38
C HIS A 308 19.04 -20.26 -14.43
N GLU A 309 19.23 -20.06 -13.11
CA GLU A 309 18.16 -20.28 -12.13
C GLU A 309 17.03 -19.24 -12.24
N LEU A 310 17.34 -17.98 -12.60
CA LEU A 310 16.34 -16.94 -12.88
C LEU A 310 15.53 -17.26 -14.15
N GLU A 311 16.17 -17.71 -15.21
CA GLU A 311 15.52 -18.16 -16.45
C GLU A 311 14.58 -19.34 -16.17
N ASN A 312 15.04 -20.34 -15.42
CA ASN A 312 14.24 -21.48 -15.01
C ASN A 312 13.01 -21.06 -14.19
N ALA A 313 13.15 -20.06 -13.32
CA ALA A 313 12.06 -19.54 -12.51
C ALA A 313 11.04 -18.75 -13.38
N TYR A 314 11.52 -17.77 -14.15
CA TYR A 314 10.65 -16.80 -14.83
C TYR A 314 10.07 -17.31 -16.15
N TYR A 315 10.77 -18.21 -16.84
CA TYR A 315 10.39 -18.71 -18.17
C TYR A 315 9.78 -20.11 -18.09
N SER A 316 9.12 -20.41 -16.97
CA SER A 316 8.32 -21.62 -16.78
C SER A 316 7.34 -21.78 -17.96
N GLY A 317 7.57 -22.77 -18.82
CA GLY A 317 6.83 -22.98 -20.07
C GLY A 317 7.59 -22.66 -21.37
N GLY A 318 8.88 -22.33 -21.28
CA GLY A 318 9.78 -22.21 -22.44
C GLY A 318 9.69 -20.89 -23.22
N LYS A 319 8.86 -19.94 -22.77
CA LYS A 319 8.73 -18.61 -23.37
C LYS A 319 9.56 -17.59 -22.60
N ILE A 320 10.54 -16.98 -23.27
CA ILE A 320 11.29 -15.83 -22.74
C ILE A 320 10.33 -14.69 -22.44
N ARG A 321 10.45 -14.11 -21.25
CA ARG A 321 9.63 -12.99 -20.76
C ARG A 321 10.48 -11.74 -20.62
N VAL A 322 9.91 -10.62 -21.03
CA VAL A 322 10.53 -9.29 -20.93
C VAL A 322 9.79 -8.44 -19.89
N ILE A 323 10.38 -7.32 -19.48
CA ILE A 323 9.82 -6.43 -18.45
C ILE A 323 8.38 -5.99 -18.78
N LYS A 324 8.06 -5.68 -20.05
CA LYS A 324 6.68 -5.30 -20.45
C LYS A 324 5.64 -6.41 -20.25
N ASP A 325 6.06 -7.67 -20.13
CA ASP A 325 5.15 -8.80 -19.90
C ASP A 325 4.68 -8.88 -18.44
N SER A 326 5.18 -8.01 -17.57
CA SER A 326 4.68 -7.88 -16.20
C SER A 326 3.20 -7.45 -16.19
N ILE A 327 2.42 -8.08 -15.31
CA ILE A 327 1.01 -7.72 -15.07
C ILE A 327 0.87 -6.57 -14.06
N CYS A 328 1.94 -6.24 -13.33
CA CYS A 328 2.03 -5.07 -12.46
C CYS A 328 3.13 -4.10 -12.95
N ARG A 329 3.03 -2.81 -12.62
CA ARG A 329 4.12 -1.85 -12.93
C ARG A 329 5.36 -2.20 -12.10
N LEU A 330 6.53 -2.20 -12.73
CA LEU A 330 7.80 -2.49 -12.08
C LEU A 330 8.72 -1.27 -12.09
N VAL A 331 9.43 -1.08 -10.97
CA VAL A 331 10.55 -0.14 -10.80
C VAL A 331 11.71 -0.88 -10.15
N ILE A 332 12.76 -1.17 -10.92
CA ILE A 332 13.86 -2.04 -10.49
C ILE A 332 15.19 -1.27 -10.53
N PRO A 333 15.71 -0.80 -9.38
CA PRO A 333 16.94 -0.03 -9.36
C PRO A 333 18.20 -0.80 -9.73
N THR A 334 19.08 -0.12 -10.46
CA THR A 334 20.41 -0.55 -10.88
C THR A 334 21.34 0.66 -11.00
N TYR A 335 22.63 0.45 -11.22
CA TYR A 335 23.57 1.50 -11.56
C TYR A 335 24.25 1.18 -12.89
N HIS A 336 24.12 2.07 -13.87
CA HIS A 336 24.69 1.89 -15.20
C HIS A 336 26.17 2.28 -15.16
N ALA A 337 27.06 1.29 -15.23
CA ALA A 337 28.49 1.48 -15.01
C ALA A 337 29.14 2.37 -16.08
N LEU A 338 28.82 2.16 -17.36
CA LEU A 338 29.40 2.93 -18.46
C LEU A 338 28.89 4.38 -18.51
N ALA A 339 27.61 4.60 -18.22
CA ALA A 339 27.01 5.94 -18.19
C ALA A 339 27.34 6.70 -16.89
N GLY A 340 27.81 6.02 -15.85
CA GLY A 340 28.11 6.62 -14.54
C GLY A 340 26.86 7.10 -13.80
N ALA A 341 25.68 6.55 -14.10
CA ALA A 341 24.39 7.08 -13.66
C ALA A 341 23.51 5.99 -13.01
N SER A 342 22.64 6.40 -12.09
CA SER A 342 21.56 5.54 -11.61
C SER A 342 20.61 5.19 -12.76
N HIS A 343 20.10 3.95 -12.77
CA HIS A 343 19.14 3.47 -13.76
C HIS A 343 18.02 2.72 -13.07
N LEU A 344 16.79 2.85 -13.54
CA LEU A 344 15.68 1.98 -13.11
C LEU A 344 15.18 1.24 -14.34
N PHE A 345 15.21 -0.09 -14.31
CA PHE A 345 14.43 -0.87 -15.28
C PHE A 345 12.95 -0.70 -14.94
N ARG A 346 12.17 -0.26 -15.94
CA ARG A 346 10.76 0.06 -15.76
C ARG A 346 9.89 -0.65 -16.78
N THR A 347 8.71 -1.05 -16.34
CA THR A 347 7.60 -1.33 -17.25
C THR A 347 7.19 -0.05 -18.00
N PRO A 348 6.67 -0.15 -19.24
CA PRO A 348 6.31 1.02 -20.03
C PRO A 348 4.95 1.59 -19.61
N HIS A 349 4.86 2.16 -18.41
CA HIS A 349 3.63 2.75 -17.85
C HIS A 349 3.53 4.27 -18.05
N HIS A 350 4.44 4.85 -18.84
CA HIS A 350 4.41 6.23 -19.30
C HIS A 350 5.05 6.32 -20.70
N PRO A 351 4.62 7.24 -21.58
CA PRO A 351 5.20 7.40 -22.93
C PRO A 351 6.72 7.58 -22.94
N ASP A 352 7.26 8.29 -21.95
CA ASP A 352 8.70 8.56 -21.83
C ASP A 352 9.50 7.40 -21.21
N LEU A 353 8.84 6.31 -20.79
CA LEU A 353 9.44 5.21 -20.03
C LEU A 353 9.40 3.87 -20.77
N THR A 354 9.61 3.88 -22.09
CA THR A 354 9.51 2.69 -22.95
C THR A 354 10.83 1.99 -23.23
N ALA A 355 11.97 2.59 -22.89
CA ALA A 355 13.31 2.12 -23.26
C ALA A 355 13.63 0.69 -22.77
N ASP A 356 13.12 0.31 -21.61
CA ASP A 356 13.39 -1.00 -20.98
C ASP A 356 12.32 -2.06 -21.29
N ALA A 357 11.32 -1.74 -22.12
CA ALA A 357 10.15 -2.60 -22.32
C ALA A 357 10.52 -4.02 -22.81
N ASN A 358 11.54 -4.11 -23.66
CA ASN A 358 12.00 -5.37 -24.26
C ASN A 358 13.21 -5.97 -23.52
N THR A 359 13.62 -5.43 -22.37
CA THR A 359 14.67 -6.02 -21.56
C THR A 359 14.18 -7.34 -20.98
N GLU A 360 14.97 -8.40 -21.15
CA GLU A 360 14.68 -9.71 -20.56
C GLU A 360 14.57 -9.65 -19.04
N ALA A 361 13.54 -10.29 -18.49
CA ALA A 361 13.25 -10.21 -17.07
C ALA A 361 14.35 -10.86 -16.21
N ALA A 362 14.92 -11.99 -16.66
CA ALA A 362 16.03 -12.65 -15.96
C ALA A 362 17.29 -11.77 -15.97
N HIS A 363 17.56 -11.07 -17.07
CA HIS A 363 18.69 -10.17 -17.21
C HIS A 363 18.55 -8.91 -16.33
N ALA A 364 17.36 -8.30 -16.27
CA ALA A 364 17.08 -7.18 -15.36
C ALA A 364 17.25 -7.59 -13.88
N ALA A 365 16.76 -8.78 -13.52
CA ALA A 365 16.93 -9.36 -12.19
C ALA A 365 18.41 -9.63 -11.85
N LEU A 366 19.19 -10.12 -12.81
CA LEU A 366 20.63 -10.29 -12.68
C LEU A 366 21.35 -8.95 -12.44
N ALA A 367 20.99 -7.92 -13.22
CA ALA A 367 21.60 -6.59 -13.11
C ALA A 367 21.35 -5.92 -11.77
N THR A 368 20.12 -5.97 -11.25
CA THR A 368 19.82 -5.39 -9.93
C THR A 368 20.49 -6.16 -8.79
N ALA A 369 20.81 -7.44 -8.96
CA ALA A 369 21.50 -8.26 -7.96
C ALA A 369 23.04 -8.31 -8.11
N ALA A 370 23.61 -7.61 -9.10
CA ALA A 370 25.04 -7.66 -9.43
C ALA A 370 25.91 -6.82 -8.46
N ALA A 371 25.96 -7.22 -7.18
CA ALA A 371 26.64 -6.45 -6.15
C ALA A 371 28.17 -6.40 -6.43
N PRO A 372 28.81 -5.22 -6.51
CA PRO A 372 30.20 -5.06 -6.99
C PRO A 372 31.27 -5.92 -6.30
N THR A 373 30.95 -6.45 -5.11
CA THR A 373 31.84 -7.30 -4.32
C THR A 373 31.51 -8.79 -4.34
N PHE A 374 30.34 -9.15 -4.83
CA PHE A 374 29.83 -10.53 -4.87
C PHE A 374 29.70 -11.04 -6.32
N PHE A 375 29.36 -10.17 -7.27
CA PHE A 375 29.15 -10.50 -8.67
C PHE A 375 29.87 -9.51 -9.60
N THR A 376 30.21 -9.96 -10.81
CA THR A 376 30.63 -9.07 -11.90
C THR A 376 29.46 -8.24 -12.40
N ALA A 377 29.73 -7.09 -13.03
CA ALA A 377 28.69 -6.28 -13.64
C ALA A 377 27.88 -7.12 -14.64
N ALA A 378 26.56 -7.03 -14.57
CA ALA A 378 25.68 -7.73 -15.49
C ALA A 378 25.76 -7.07 -16.87
N LYS A 379 26.11 -7.86 -17.87
CA LYS A 379 26.01 -7.45 -19.27
C LYS A 379 24.61 -7.74 -19.76
N ILE A 380 23.90 -6.69 -20.18
CA ILE A 380 22.61 -6.82 -20.84
C ILE A 380 22.80 -6.35 -22.27
N ALA A 381 22.47 -7.21 -23.23
CA ALA A 381 22.34 -6.81 -24.62
C ALA A 381 21.02 -6.05 -24.76
N ASN A 382 21.09 -4.72 -24.76
CA ASN A 382 19.95 -3.89 -25.15
C ASN A 382 19.98 -3.73 -26.68
N MET A 383 18.90 -3.24 -27.27
CA MET A 383 18.80 -3.07 -28.74
C MET A 383 19.87 -2.15 -29.37
N VAL A 384 20.64 -1.41 -28.55
CA VAL A 384 21.58 -0.37 -29.00
C VAL A 384 23.05 -0.69 -28.65
N ALA A 385 23.33 -1.35 -27.52
CA ALA A 385 24.70 -1.74 -27.10
C ALA A 385 24.69 -2.75 -25.93
N GLU A 386 25.81 -3.45 -25.72
CA GLU A 386 26.08 -4.15 -24.44
C GLU A 386 26.30 -3.11 -23.33
N SER A 387 25.46 -3.13 -22.30
CA SER A 387 25.61 -2.27 -21.12
C SER A 387 25.96 -3.10 -19.88
N SER A 388 26.85 -2.56 -19.04
CA SER A 388 27.26 -3.15 -17.77
C SER A 388 26.52 -2.47 -16.61
N TYR A 389 25.87 -3.26 -15.76
CA TYR A 389 25.10 -2.78 -14.60
C TYR A 389 25.64 -3.34 -13.28
N PHE A 390 25.61 -2.51 -12.24
CA PHE A 390 25.81 -2.90 -10.84
C PHE A 390 24.49 -2.89 -10.08
N ASP A 391 24.49 -3.59 -8.94
CA ASP A 391 23.36 -3.68 -8.01
C ASP A 391 22.79 -2.31 -7.63
N GLY A 392 21.47 -2.19 -7.61
CA GLY A 392 20.78 -0.96 -7.23
C GLY A 392 21.02 -0.53 -5.79
N GLY A 393 21.45 -1.46 -4.92
CA GLY A 393 21.82 -1.25 -3.53
C GLY A 393 23.00 -0.30 -3.35
N VAL A 394 23.71 0.08 -4.41
CA VAL A 394 24.70 1.16 -4.36
C VAL A 394 24.06 2.54 -4.14
N TRP A 395 22.77 2.73 -4.46
CA TRP A 395 22.09 4.03 -4.32
C TRP A 395 20.64 3.97 -3.80
N ALA A 396 19.94 2.84 -3.95
CA ALA A 396 18.55 2.66 -3.52
C ALA A 396 18.32 1.25 -2.95
N ASN A 397 18.90 0.91 -1.79
CA ASN A 397 18.75 -0.44 -1.20
C ASN A 397 17.33 -0.67 -0.64
N SER A 398 16.65 0.42 -0.24
CA SER A 398 15.19 0.43 -0.10
C SER A 398 14.58 1.32 -1.19
N PRO A 399 13.87 0.75 -2.18
CA PRO A 399 13.39 1.50 -3.34
C PRO A 399 12.12 2.32 -3.08
N ALA A 400 11.66 2.42 -1.83
CA ALA A 400 10.39 3.07 -1.48
C ALA A 400 10.28 4.50 -2.00
N MET A 401 11.33 5.32 -1.81
CA MET A 401 11.32 6.70 -2.32
C MET A 401 11.33 6.75 -3.85
N ALA A 402 12.11 5.89 -4.51
CA ALA A 402 12.14 5.82 -5.96
C ALA A 402 10.75 5.47 -6.53
N ALA A 403 10.04 4.55 -5.89
CA ALA A 403 8.68 4.16 -6.25
C ALA A 403 7.65 5.29 -6.04
N VAL A 404 7.77 6.06 -4.96
CA VAL A 404 6.90 7.23 -4.72
C VAL A 404 7.15 8.32 -5.77
N ILE A 405 8.40 8.61 -6.09
CA ILE A 405 8.74 9.55 -7.16
C ILE A 405 8.16 9.08 -8.50
N GLU A 406 8.24 7.78 -8.79
CA GLU A 406 7.63 7.21 -9.99
C GLU A 406 6.11 7.50 -10.05
N ALA A 407 5.41 7.22 -8.95
CA ALA A 407 3.97 7.44 -8.83
C ALA A 407 3.57 8.91 -8.94
N VAL A 408 4.31 9.82 -8.30
CA VAL A 408 3.98 11.26 -8.28
C VAL A 408 4.35 11.93 -9.60
N CYS A 409 5.58 11.70 -10.09
CA CYS A 409 6.13 12.46 -11.21
C CYS A 409 5.67 11.95 -12.57
N PHE A 410 5.54 10.63 -12.75
CA PHE A 410 5.16 10.03 -14.03
C PHE A 410 3.69 9.63 -14.06
N LEU A 411 3.19 8.98 -13.00
CA LEU A 411 1.79 8.54 -12.94
C LEU A 411 0.82 9.62 -12.44
N ARG A 412 1.35 10.79 -12.00
CA ARG A 412 0.57 11.93 -11.52
C ARG A 412 -0.39 11.60 -10.38
N ILE A 413 -0.01 10.64 -9.55
CA ILE A 413 -0.77 10.25 -8.36
C ILE A 413 -0.54 11.28 -7.26
N PRO A 414 -1.59 11.88 -6.68
CA PRO A 414 -1.47 12.74 -5.51
C PRO A 414 -0.80 12.00 -4.34
N VAL A 415 0.10 12.68 -3.63
CA VAL A 415 0.87 12.10 -2.51
C VAL A 415 -0.07 11.55 -1.44
N GLU A 416 -1.20 12.22 -1.21
CA GLU A 416 -2.24 11.86 -0.25
C GLU A 416 -3.02 10.60 -0.65
N ARG A 417 -2.76 10.02 -1.82
CA ARG A 417 -3.37 8.77 -2.29
C ARG A 417 -2.38 7.60 -2.30
N ILE A 418 -1.12 7.81 -1.95
CA ILE A 418 -0.10 6.76 -2.05
C ILE A 418 0.02 6.03 -0.72
N ASP A 419 -0.18 4.72 -0.74
CA ASP A 419 0.14 3.82 0.37
C ASP A 419 1.33 2.94 0.02
N VAL A 420 2.33 2.87 0.90
CA VAL A 420 3.53 2.06 0.71
C VAL A 420 3.58 0.95 1.76
N LEU A 421 3.65 -0.29 1.28
CA LEU A 421 4.11 -1.45 2.06
C LEU A 421 5.57 -1.70 1.72
N SER A 422 6.47 -1.41 2.66
CA SER A 422 7.89 -1.69 2.53
C SER A 422 8.24 -2.96 3.31
N VAL A 423 8.89 -3.93 2.66
CA VAL A 423 9.31 -5.20 3.28
C VAL A 423 10.82 -5.32 3.24
N GLY A 424 11.41 -5.52 4.42
CA GLY A 424 12.85 -5.62 4.59
C GLY A 424 13.40 -7.03 4.42
N THR A 425 14.69 -7.17 4.70
CA THR A 425 15.43 -8.44 4.69
C THR A 425 16.15 -8.67 6.02
N THR A 426 15.52 -8.29 7.14
CA THR A 426 16.13 -8.06 8.48
C THR A 426 16.96 -6.78 8.57
N ASP A 427 16.97 -6.14 9.74
CA ASP A 427 17.87 -5.01 10.07
C ASP A 427 18.87 -5.42 11.15
N GLU A 428 20.09 -4.91 11.05
CA GLU A 428 21.10 -5.02 12.10
C GLU A 428 21.44 -3.63 12.60
N PRO A 429 21.44 -3.37 13.93
CA PRO A 429 21.87 -2.08 14.45
C PRO A 429 23.31 -1.77 14.02
N PHE A 430 23.46 -0.82 13.10
CA PHE A 430 24.76 -0.45 12.56
C PHE A 430 25.36 0.72 13.35
N THR A 431 26.60 0.56 13.82
CA THR A 431 27.34 1.63 14.48
C THR A 431 28.78 1.67 13.98
N VAL A 432 29.30 2.89 13.80
CA VAL A 432 30.69 3.15 13.39
C VAL A 432 31.54 3.64 14.57
N ARG A 433 31.14 3.35 15.82
CA ARG A 433 31.83 3.86 17.02
C ARG A 433 33.32 3.52 17.04
N LYS A 434 33.70 2.34 16.54
CA LYS A 434 35.10 1.89 16.45
C LYS A 434 35.88 2.52 15.28
N GLN A 435 35.18 3.18 14.36
CA GLN A 435 35.74 3.80 13.16
C GLN A 435 35.87 5.33 13.28
N ILE A 436 35.38 5.94 14.38
CA ILE A 436 35.45 7.40 14.62
C ILE A 436 36.89 7.92 14.54
N GLN A 437 37.86 7.15 15.03
CA GLN A 437 39.29 7.49 15.01
C GLN A 437 40.09 6.67 13.98
N ALA A 438 39.40 5.91 13.11
CA ALA A 438 40.06 5.05 12.14
C ALA A 438 40.48 5.86 10.90
N GLY A 439 41.72 5.66 10.45
CA GLY A 439 42.17 6.11 9.13
C GLY A 439 41.63 5.25 7.99
N ILE A 440 42.05 5.54 6.75
CA ILE A 440 41.53 4.88 5.53
C ILE A 440 41.60 3.35 5.57
N VAL A 441 42.63 2.79 6.20
CA VAL A 441 42.80 1.33 6.35
C VAL A 441 41.70 0.73 7.22
N GLY A 442 41.31 1.39 8.32
CA GLY A 442 40.24 0.89 9.19
C GLY A 442 38.84 1.02 8.58
N TRP A 443 38.65 1.99 7.67
CA TRP A 443 37.41 2.16 6.90
C TRP A 443 37.28 1.14 5.77
N LEU A 444 38.39 0.80 5.11
CA LEU A 444 38.42 -0.22 4.05
C LEU A 444 38.44 -1.65 4.62
N TRP A 445 38.87 -1.83 5.88
CA TRP A 445 38.85 -3.12 6.55
C TRP A 445 37.43 -3.69 6.63
N LYS A 446 37.25 -4.92 6.17
CA LYS A 446 35.94 -5.59 6.05
C LYS A 446 34.87 -4.76 5.33
N LYS A 447 35.25 -3.83 4.44
CA LYS A 447 34.32 -3.02 3.63
C LYS A 447 33.36 -2.16 4.47
N LYS A 448 33.77 -1.73 5.67
CA LYS A 448 32.94 -0.94 6.60
C LYS A 448 32.41 0.37 6.00
N ILE A 449 33.16 1.00 5.09
CA ILE A 449 32.68 2.18 4.37
C ILE A 449 31.48 1.87 3.46
N LEU A 450 31.49 0.73 2.76
CA LEU A 450 30.38 0.33 1.89
C LEU A 450 29.13 0.02 2.71
N GLU A 451 29.30 -0.70 3.83
CA GLU A 451 28.20 -0.96 4.78
C GLU A 451 27.61 0.35 5.32
N LEU A 452 28.44 1.34 5.69
CA LEU A 452 27.95 2.64 6.14
C LEU A 452 27.11 3.32 5.04
N LEU A 453 27.66 3.43 3.82
CA LEU A 453 26.98 4.10 2.72
C LEU A 453 25.64 3.43 2.38
N MET A 454 25.60 2.10 2.33
CA MET A 454 24.38 1.34 2.08
C MET A 454 23.34 1.49 3.20
N ASN A 455 23.77 1.45 4.47
CA ASN A 455 22.86 1.64 5.61
C ASN A 455 22.28 3.07 5.65
N VAL A 456 23.13 4.09 5.44
CA VAL A 456 22.69 5.50 5.48
C VAL A 456 21.70 5.81 4.36
N GLN A 457 21.93 5.33 3.13
CA GLN A 457 20.98 5.56 2.04
C GLN A 457 19.66 4.81 2.22
N GLN A 458 19.70 3.57 2.75
CA GLN A 458 18.48 2.83 3.11
C GLN A 458 17.68 3.57 4.18
N GLU A 459 18.32 3.96 5.29
CA GLU A 459 17.69 4.70 6.38
C GLU A 459 17.09 6.03 5.88
N SER A 460 17.83 6.75 5.04
CA SER A 460 17.38 8.01 4.44
C SER A 460 16.15 7.81 3.57
N SER A 461 16.16 6.81 2.68
CA SER A 461 15.01 6.49 1.81
C SER A 461 13.74 6.21 2.63
N LEU A 462 13.85 5.38 3.68
CA LEU A 462 12.71 5.04 4.55
C LEU A 462 12.19 6.26 5.32
N LYS A 463 13.08 7.06 5.92
CA LYS A 463 12.69 8.27 6.69
C LYS A 463 12.05 9.32 5.80
N LEU A 464 12.63 9.61 4.64
CA LEU A 464 12.09 10.60 3.72
C LEU A 464 10.74 10.16 3.18
N THR A 465 10.57 8.87 2.86
CA THR A 465 9.28 8.32 2.39
C THR A 465 8.21 8.47 3.48
N LYS A 466 8.53 8.07 4.72
CA LYS A 466 7.60 8.19 5.86
C LYS A 466 7.26 9.65 6.17
N CYS A 467 8.22 10.57 6.03
CA CYS A 467 8.00 12.00 6.21
C CYS A 467 7.04 12.57 5.16
N LEU A 468 7.25 12.20 3.89
CA LEU A 468 6.44 12.67 2.76
C LEU A 468 5.00 12.14 2.79
N LEU A 469 4.81 10.85 3.08
CA LEU A 469 3.48 10.21 3.06
C LEU A 469 2.74 10.30 4.40
N GLY A 470 3.47 10.49 5.50
CA GLY A 470 2.97 10.36 6.86
C GLY A 470 2.94 8.91 7.35
N ALA A 471 2.95 8.75 8.68
CA ALA A 471 2.93 7.44 9.34
C ALA A 471 1.74 6.54 8.94
N PRO A 472 0.50 7.05 8.75
CA PRO A 472 -0.63 6.20 8.38
C PRO A 472 -0.52 5.57 6.99
N ARG A 473 0.30 6.13 6.09
CA ARG A 473 0.42 5.70 4.68
C ARG A 473 1.68 4.92 4.38
N PHE A 474 2.55 4.74 5.37
CA PHE A 474 3.80 4.00 5.24
C PHE A 474 3.86 2.87 6.27
N LEU A 475 3.74 1.62 5.80
CA LEU A 475 3.91 0.43 6.63
C LEU A 475 5.25 -0.23 6.30
N ARG A 476 6.05 -0.50 7.34
CA ARG A 476 7.33 -1.20 7.24
C ARG A 476 7.25 -2.53 7.96
N VAL A 477 7.50 -3.61 7.24
CA VAL A 477 7.58 -4.97 7.80
C VAL A 477 9.02 -5.43 7.76
N ASN A 478 9.62 -5.55 8.95
CA ASN A 478 10.99 -6.03 9.11
C ASN A 478 11.23 -6.55 10.53
N THR A 479 12.35 -7.24 10.74
CA THR A 479 12.80 -7.65 12.08
C THR A 479 14.24 -7.22 12.34
N THR A 480 14.51 -6.71 13.55
CA THR A 480 15.86 -6.39 13.99
C THR A 480 16.55 -7.61 14.60
N THR A 481 17.73 -7.97 14.10
CA THR A 481 18.52 -9.12 14.55
C THR A 481 19.82 -8.66 15.20
N LYS A 482 20.52 -9.54 15.93
CA LYS A 482 21.84 -9.16 16.45
C LYS A 482 22.83 -9.03 15.27
N PRO A 483 23.76 -8.06 15.32
CA PRO A 483 24.71 -7.86 14.24
C PRO A 483 25.54 -9.11 13.92
N GLY A 484 25.65 -9.45 12.64
CA GLY A 484 26.44 -10.57 12.14
C GLY A 484 25.86 -11.97 12.39
N ILE A 485 24.59 -12.09 12.79
CA ILE A 485 23.91 -13.40 12.84
C ILE A 485 23.69 -13.95 11.44
N TYR A 486 23.20 -13.11 10.53
CA TYR A 486 22.84 -13.54 9.17
C TYR A 486 23.75 -12.91 8.13
N SER A 487 24.29 -13.70 7.19
CA SER A 487 25.10 -13.19 6.08
C SER A 487 24.27 -13.00 4.80
N LEU A 488 24.80 -12.24 3.84
CA LEU A 488 24.12 -12.01 2.55
C LEU A 488 24.21 -13.22 1.60
N ASP A 489 25.10 -14.18 1.89
CA ASP A 489 25.55 -15.26 1.00
C ASP A 489 25.54 -16.64 1.67
N SER A 490 25.04 -16.77 2.91
CA SER A 490 24.96 -18.03 3.64
C SER A 490 23.62 -18.74 3.40
N PRO A 491 23.60 -19.91 2.74
CA PRO A 491 22.38 -20.69 2.58
C PRO A 491 21.97 -21.44 3.85
N GLU A 492 22.83 -21.52 4.87
CA GLU A 492 22.58 -22.24 6.13
C GLU A 492 21.46 -21.59 6.96
N GLU A 493 21.20 -20.32 6.72
CA GLU A 493 20.28 -19.48 7.49
C GLU A 493 18.91 -19.29 6.83
N ILE A 494 18.71 -19.84 5.62
CA ILE A 494 17.50 -19.60 4.81
C ILE A 494 16.22 -20.02 5.54
N GLU A 495 16.26 -21.15 6.24
CA GLU A 495 15.11 -21.67 6.99
C GLU A 495 14.74 -20.73 8.15
N GLU A 496 15.73 -20.32 8.96
CA GLU A 496 15.52 -19.41 10.08
C GLU A 496 15.06 -18.01 9.62
N LEU A 497 15.63 -17.50 8.51
CA LEU A 497 15.19 -16.26 7.88
C LEU A 497 13.74 -16.36 7.39
N SER A 498 13.35 -17.51 6.84
CA SER A 498 11.97 -17.77 6.40
C SER A 498 11.01 -17.76 7.59
N ASP A 499 11.39 -18.39 8.70
CA ASP A 499 10.61 -18.39 9.94
C ASP A 499 10.46 -16.99 10.54
N LEU A 500 11.52 -16.17 10.49
CA LEU A 500 11.46 -14.75 10.89
C LEU A 500 10.51 -13.95 10.00
N GLY A 501 10.56 -14.17 8.68
CA GLY A 501 9.68 -13.52 7.70
C GLY A 501 8.21 -13.88 7.94
N CYS A 502 7.93 -15.16 8.11
CA CYS A 502 6.60 -15.67 8.43
C CYS A 502 6.06 -15.08 9.73
N ARG A 503 6.86 -15.07 10.81
CA ARG A 503 6.47 -14.48 12.10
C ARG A 503 6.19 -12.99 12.00
N SER A 504 7.03 -12.24 11.29
CA SER A 504 6.85 -10.78 11.11
C SER A 504 5.59 -10.47 10.31
N ALA A 505 5.29 -11.29 9.29
CA ALA A 505 4.10 -11.13 8.46
C ALA A 505 2.80 -11.47 9.18
N LEU A 506 2.83 -12.45 10.09
CA LEU A 506 1.67 -12.96 10.84
C LEU A 506 1.51 -12.32 12.23
N ASP A 507 2.38 -11.39 12.61
CA ASP A 507 2.15 -10.52 13.76
C ASP A 507 0.77 -9.86 13.65
N THR A 508 0.04 -9.77 14.77
CA THR A 508 -1.40 -9.45 14.75
C THR A 508 -1.65 -8.04 14.19
N ASP A 509 -0.83 -7.06 14.59
CA ASP A 509 -0.97 -5.69 14.09
C ASP A 509 -0.55 -5.61 12.61
N THR A 510 0.58 -6.22 12.27
CA THR A 510 1.08 -6.25 10.89
C THR A 510 0.06 -6.87 9.94
N LEU A 511 -0.46 -8.06 10.27
CA LEU A 511 -1.46 -8.76 9.46
C LEU A 511 -2.75 -7.97 9.36
N GLY A 512 -3.21 -7.33 10.45
CA GLY A 512 -4.40 -6.48 10.45
C GLY A 512 -4.24 -5.29 9.50
N GLN A 513 -3.10 -4.62 9.53
CA GLN A 513 -2.81 -3.50 8.62
C GLN A 513 -2.66 -3.97 7.16
N VAL A 514 -2.00 -5.10 6.92
CA VAL A 514 -1.85 -5.65 5.57
C VAL A 514 -3.21 -6.03 4.97
N LYS A 515 -4.07 -6.73 5.72
CA LYS A 515 -5.42 -7.11 5.28
C LYS A 515 -6.32 -5.91 5.03
N SER A 516 -6.25 -4.88 5.86
CA SER A 516 -7.15 -3.72 5.75
C SER A 516 -6.74 -2.74 4.65
N ARG A 517 -5.43 -2.57 4.43
CA ARG A 517 -4.89 -1.51 3.58
C ARG A 517 -4.45 -2.00 2.22
N PHE A 518 -3.78 -3.16 2.17
CA PHE A 518 -3.11 -3.64 0.97
C PHE A 518 -3.84 -4.83 0.35
N LEU A 519 -4.07 -5.89 1.11
CA LEU A 519 -4.74 -7.13 0.69
C LEU A 519 -6.19 -7.17 1.20
N ASN A 520 -6.97 -6.17 0.78
CA ASN A 520 -8.33 -5.91 1.27
C ASN A 520 -9.44 -6.39 0.31
N GLY A 521 -9.09 -7.21 -0.68
CA GLY A 521 -10.03 -7.68 -1.71
C GLY A 521 -10.36 -6.63 -2.78
N VAL A 522 -9.78 -5.43 -2.74
CA VAL A 522 -9.87 -4.46 -3.84
C VAL A 522 -8.78 -4.75 -4.86
N TYR A 523 -9.19 -5.25 -6.02
CA TYR A 523 -8.31 -5.54 -7.15
C TYR A 523 -7.88 -4.25 -7.83
N VAL A 524 -6.64 -4.21 -8.29
CA VAL A 524 -6.08 -3.11 -9.07
C VAL A 524 -6.63 -3.14 -10.49
N ALA A 525 -6.96 -1.97 -11.02
CA ALA A 525 -7.40 -1.85 -12.40
C ALA A 525 -6.24 -2.16 -13.37
N PRO A 526 -6.50 -2.81 -14.52
CA PRO A 526 -5.50 -2.95 -15.57
C PRO A 526 -4.91 -1.59 -15.96
N TRP A 527 -3.62 -1.57 -16.28
CA TRP A 527 -2.91 -0.36 -16.68
C TRP A 527 -2.48 -0.40 -18.14
N GLU A 528 -2.36 0.80 -18.73
CA GLU A 528 -1.98 0.99 -20.12
C GLU A 528 -0.47 0.77 -20.34
N ARG A 529 -0.13 -0.10 -21.29
CA ARG A 529 1.26 -0.36 -21.71
C ARG A 529 1.57 0.47 -22.95
N PHE A 530 2.52 1.39 -22.82
CA PHE A 530 3.07 2.12 -23.95
C PHE A 530 4.06 1.21 -24.71
N CYS A 531 4.14 1.36 -26.03
CA CYS A 531 4.99 0.56 -26.91
C CYS A 531 6.10 1.41 -27.52
#